data_AF-A0A3N6AH50-F1
#
_entry.id   AF-A0A3N6AH50-F1
#
_cell.length_a   1.000
_cell.length_b   1.000
_cell.length_c   1.000
_cell.angle_alpha   90.00
_cell.angle_beta   90.00
_cell.angle_gamma   90.00
#
_symmetry.space_group_name_H-M   'P 1'
#
loop_
_entity.id
_entity.type
_entity.pdbx_description
1 polymer ?
#
loop_
_entity_poly.entity_id
_entity_poly.type
_entity_poly.pdbx_seq_one_letter_code
_entity_poly.pdbx_strand_id
1 'polypeptide(L)'
;MIRAWFLLCLTLITCRAQELPDGITAGNDYTSIPIPAARYQIYLIGEFHGAQETKSFLAGYLVGLHRQVGLRDVALEEDQVYQTAARDYVDGKTTELPSALCLRADVLNTVRRFNDSVPANQRILVHLIDIDSPLRAIRQHLADVKDSLGAGTVVIPDEQSVREMGYELIDQMRPLARDSATNAELDTIRSSIEANREGVEIGISLSDTKGNVLVEAREKAIARNMLTVLKNSARGVALGFYGGIHVRKRPLSLPFENGQMFDYKSLAVRLMEAGVSVASISCEALSGSTSWRGMNRPLPPQAGNYRVSQHLTMEEVIAKVPTAEFFWLESAKQPALSFSVTNQNLAEIFDFVLFIKDATPMQNTCAPAEP
;
A
#
# COMPACT_ATOMS: atom_id res chain seq x y z
N MET A 1 -22.25 -25.66 57.28
CA MET A 1 -20.87 -25.44 56.80
C MET A 1 -20.91 -25.40 55.28
N ILE A 2 -20.99 -24.19 54.70
CA ILE A 2 -21.10 -23.98 53.25
C ILE A 2 -19.70 -23.61 52.76
N ARG A 3 -19.07 -24.48 51.98
CA ARG A 3 -17.81 -24.20 51.28
C ARG A 3 -18.12 -23.44 50.00
N ALA A 4 -17.85 -22.15 50.01
CA ALA A 4 -17.93 -21.28 48.85
C ALA A 4 -16.80 -21.62 47.87
N TRP A 5 -17.18 -21.98 46.65
CA TRP A 5 -16.29 -22.06 45.51
C TRP A 5 -15.89 -20.65 45.08
N PHE A 6 -14.60 -20.33 45.16
CA PHE A 6 -14.03 -19.18 44.46
C PHE A 6 -13.94 -19.52 42.97
N LEU A 7 -14.97 -19.18 42.20
CA LEU A 7 -14.80 -18.97 40.76
C LEU A 7 -14.10 -17.63 40.57
N LEU A 8 -12.79 -17.69 40.34
CA LEU A 8 -12.03 -16.58 39.78
C LEU A 8 -12.47 -16.43 38.31
N CYS A 9 -13.49 -15.61 38.06
CA CYS A 9 -13.74 -15.09 36.72
C CYS A 9 -12.58 -14.17 36.36
N LEU A 10 -11.54 -14.71 35.72
CA LEU A 10 -10.66 -13.95 34.84
C LEU A 10 -11.51 -13.44 33.68
N THR A 11 -12.18 -12.31 33.88
CA THR A 11 -12.60 -11.47 32.77
C THR A 11 -11.32 -11.01 32.07
N LEU A 12 -10.96 -11.69 30.98
CA LEU A 12 -10.15 -11.08 29.93
C LEU A 12 -10.89 -9.80 29.55
N ILE A 13 -10.41 -8.67 30.05
CA ILE A 13 -10.82 -7.35 29.58
C ILE A 13 -10.30 -7.32 28.14
N THR A 14 -11.14 -7.72 27.18
CA THR A 14 -10.96 -7.30 25.80
C THR A 14 -11.07 -5.79 25.84
N CYS A 15 -9.93 -5.12 25.91
CA CYS A 15 -9.85 -3.67 25.95
C CYS A 15 -10.34 -3.18 24.58
N ARG A 16 -11.64 -2.90 24.49
CA ARG A 16 -12.26 -2.31 23.30
C ARG A 16 -11.62 -0.95 23.07
N ALA A 17 -11.59 -0.51 21.82
CA ALA A 17 -11.23 0.86 21.49
C ALA A 17 -11.99 1.85 22.38
N GLN A 18 -11.24 2.73 23.03
CA GLN A 18 -11.75 3.78 23.90
C GLN A 18 -11.69 5.11 23.15
N GLU A 19 -12.83 5.80 23.06
CA GLU A 19 -12.86 7.19 22.61
C GLU A 19 -12.39 8.11 23.74
N LEU A 20 -11.40 8.95 23.46
CA LEU A 20 -10.86 9.96 24.36
C LEU A 20 -11.54 11.30 24.13
N PRO A 21 -11.50 12.21 25.12
CA PRO A 21 -11.73 13.62 24.85
C PRO A 21 -10.91 14.05 23.64
N ASP A 22 -11.48 14.93 22.82
CA ASP A 22 -10.92 15.34 21.53
C ASP A 22 -11.06 14.29 20.42
N GLY A 23 -11.98 13.33 20.48
CA GLY A 23 -12.35 12.48 19.33
C GLY A 23 -11.24 11.54 18.83
N ILE A 24 -10.27 11.23 19.69
CA ILE A 24 -9.18 10.29 19.43
C ILE A 24 -9.65 8.90 19.88
N THR A 25 -9.50 7.89 19.03
CA THR A 25 -9.81 6.50 19.38
C THR A 25 -8.51 5.77 19.74
N ALA A 26 -8.35 5.34 20.98
CA ALA A 26 -7.19 4.57 21.44
C ALA A 26 -7.53 3.09 21.57
N GLY A 27 -6.63 2.18 21.19
CA GLY A 27 -6.92 0.74 21.27
C GLY A 27 -5.71 -0.17 21.15
N ASN A 28 -5.96 -1.47 21.32
CA ASN A 28 -4.97 -2.57 21.28
C ASN A 28 -5.31 -3.63 20.24
N ASP A 29 -6.41 -3.44 19.50
CA ASP A 29 -6.86 -4.36 18.47
C ASP A 29 -7.25 -3.56 17.22
N TYR A 30 -6.45 -3.66 16.16
CA TYR A 30 -6.68 -2.94 14.92
C TYR A 30 -8.01 -3.30 14.23
N THR A 31 -8.63 -4.44 14.57
CA THR A 31 -9.97 -4.80 14.06
C THR A 31 -11.08 -3.90 14.62
N SER A 32 -10.79 -3.14 15.68
CA SER A 32 -11.73 -2.19 16.28
C SER A 32 -11.72 -0.80 15.63
N ILE A 33 -10.81 -0.53 14.68
CA ILE A 33 -10.77 0.74 13.97
C ILE A 33 -12.04 0.90 13.12
N PRO A 34 -12.75 2.04 13.22
CA PRO A 34 -13.98 2.24 12.48
C PRO A 34 -13.72 2.33 10.97
N ILE A 35 -14.59 1.68 10.19
CA ILE A 35 -14.70 1.95 8.76
C ILE A 35 -15.53 3.22 8.60
N PRO A 36 -15.07 4.22 7.81
CA PRO A 36 -15.82 5.45 7.58
C PRO A 36 -17.24 5.19 7.08
N ALA A 37 -18.22 5.91 7.63
CA ALA A 37 -19.62 5.77 7.24
C ALA A 37 -19.89 6.24 5.80
N ALA A 38 -19.10 7.22 5.32
CA ALA A 38 -19.10 7.60 3.91
C ALA A 38 -18.55 6.45 3.06
N ARG A 39 -19.28 6.08 2.00
CA ARG A 39 -18.82 5.07 1.05
C ARG A 39 -17.80 5.70 0.11
N TYR A 40 -16.53 5.37 0.30
CA TYR A 40 -15.46 5.71 -0.62
C TYR A 40 -15.30 4.61 -1.65
N GLN A 41 -14.90 4.98 -2.86
CA GLN A 41 -14.57 4.03 -3.92
C GLN A 41 -13.18 3.43 -3.72
N ILE A 42 -12.25 4.21 -3.16
CA ILE A 42 -10.90 3.72 -2.86
C ILE A 42 -10.54 4.08 -1.43
N TYR A 43 -10.09 3.09 -0.68
CA TYR A 43 -9.45 3.27 0.62
C TYR A 43 -7.95 3.13 0.42
N LEU A 44 -7.15 4.16 0.67
CA LEU A 44 -5.70 4.14 0.55
C LEU A 44 -5.07 4.15 1.94
N ILE A 45 -4.27 3.12 2.22
CA ILE A 45 -3.42 3.04 3.40
C ILE A 45 -2.00 3.43 2.98
N GLY A 46 -1.51 4.51 3.58
CA GLY A 46 -0.14 4.97 3.50
C GLY A 46 0.69 4.37 4.63
N GLU A 47 1.72 3.61 4.30
CA GLU A 47 2.62 3.00 5.28
C GLU A 47 3.96 3.71 5.39
N PHE A 48 4.59 3.56 6.55
CA PHE A 48 6.05 3.44 6.61
C PHE A 48 6.40 2.00 6.25
N HIS A 49 7.08 1.80 5.11
CA HIS A 49 7.47 0.47 4.66
C HIS A 49 8.22 -0.28 5.75
N GLY A 50 7.92 -1.57 5.89
CA GLY A 50 8.63 -2.48 6.79
C GLY A 50 8.23 -2.40 8.27
N ALA A 51 7.11 -1.74 8.59
CA ALA A 51 6.53 -1.73 9.94
C ALA A 51 5.47 -2.83 10.11
N GLN A 52 5.64 -3.68 11.13
CA GLN A 52 4.80 -4.85 11.41
C GLN A 52 3.36 -4.48 11.78
N GLU A 53 3.16 -3.34 12.42
CA GLU A 53 1.89 -2.84 12.93
C GLU A 53 1.02 -2.28 11.79
N THR A 54 1.62 -1.66 10.78
CA THR A 54 0.90 -1.24 9.57
C THR A 54 0.31 -2.43 8.83
N LYS A 55 0.99 -3.58 8.83
CA LYS A 55 0.44 -4.85 8.32
C LYS A 55 -0.71 -5.36 9.19
N SER A 56 -0.57 -5.29 10.51
CA SER A 56 -1.63 -5.70 11.44
C SER A 56 -2.89 -4.84 11.25
N PHE A 57 -2.69 -3.54 11.02
CA PHE A 57 -3.75 -2.64 10.61
C PHE A 57 -4.38 -3.06 9.28
N LEU A 58 -3.59 -3.27 8.23
CA LEU A 58 -4.08 -3.76 6.93
C LEU A 58 -4.95 -5.01 7.09
N ALA A 59 -4.52 -5.99 7.89
CA ALA A 59 -5.26 -7.21 8.14
C ALA A 59 -6.65 -6.94 8.76
N GLY A 60 -6.70 -6.14 9.83
CA GLY A 60 -7.95 -5.79 10.49
C GLY A 60 -8.87 -4.95 9.60
N TYR A 61 -8.30 -3.97 8.89
CA TYR A 61 -9.03 -3.07 8.02
C TYR A 61 -9.60 -3.78 6.79
N LEU A 62 -8.85 -4.72 6.20
CA LEU A 62 -9.32 -5.60 5.12
C LEU A 62 -10.57 -6.38 5.54
N VAL A 63 -10.55 -7.00 6.73
CA VAL A 63 -11.71 -7.73 7.28
C VAL A 63 -12.92 -6.80 7.44
N GLY A 64 -12.70 -5.59 7.98
CA GLY A 64 -13.73 -4.58 8.16
C GLY A 64 -14.36 -4.15 6.82
N LEU A 65 -13.53 -3.76 5.85
CA LEU A 65 -13.97 -3.34 4.52
C LEU A 65 -14.66 -4.47 3.77
N HIS A 66 -14.15 -5.70 3.85
CA HIS A 66 -14.79 -6.85 3.23
C HIS A 66 -16.21 -7.07 3.77
N ARG A 67 -16.37 -7.02 5.11
CA ARG A 67 -17.67 -7.22 5.75
C ARG A 67 -18.66 -6.08 5.49
N GLN A 68 -18.20 -4.84 5.51
CA GLN A 68 -19.09 -3.66 5.50
C GLN A 68 -19.39 -3.13 4.09
N VAL A 69 -18.40 -3.15 3.20
CA VAL A 69 -18.53 -2.62 1.83
C VAL A 69 -18.34 -3.69 0.75
N GLY A 70 -18.12 -4.94 1.14
CA GLY A 70 -17.97 -6.05 0.21
C GLY A 70 -16.66 -6.02 -0.58
N LEU A 71 -15.63 -5.34 -0.06
CA LEU A 71 -14.32 -5.19 -0.72
C LEU A 71 -13.79 -6.54 -1.22
N ARG A 72 -13.32 -6.57 -2.47
CA ARG A 72 -12.68 -7.74 -3.08
C ARG A 72 -11.37 -7.44 -3.81
N ASP A 73 -11.01 -6.18 -4.00
CA ASP A 73 -9.86 -5.79 -4.79
C ASP A 73 -8.82 -5.09 -3.91
N VAL A 74 -7.64 -5.67 -3.79
CA VAL A 74 -6.51 -5.09 -3.04
C VAL A 74 -5.38 -4.78 -4.00
N ALA A 75 -5.03 -3.51 -4.13
CA ALA A 75 -3.93 -3.02 -4.93
C ALA A 75 -2.70 -2.74 -4.05
N LEU A 76 -1.55 -3.28 -4.44
CA LEU A 76 -0.28 -3.12 -3.73
C LEU A 76 0.69 -2.30 -4.58
N GLU A 77 1.48 -1.47 -3.91
CA GLU A 77 2.69 -0.86 -4.47
C GLU A 77 3.76 -1.94 -4.65
N GLU A 78 3.69 -2.60 -5.80
CA GLU A 78 4.60 -3.64 -6.25
C GLU A 78 4.45 -3.82 -7.77
N ASP A 79 5.51 -4.32 -8.39
CA ASP A 79 5.68 -4.49 -9.84
C ASP A 79 4.59 -5.37 -10.48
N GLN A 80 3.87 -4.82 -11.48
CA GLN A 80 2.74 -5.52 -12.13
C GLN A 80 3.14 -6.86 -12.80
N VAL A 81 4.36 -6.97 -13.32
CA VAL A 81 4.86 -8.22 -13.94
C VAL A 81 4.69 -9.46 -13.05
N TYR A 82 4.77 -9.31 -11.72
CA TYR A 82 4.64 -10.44 -10.80
C TYR A 82 3.20 -10.71 -10.34
N GLN A 83 2.20 -10.05 -10.93
CA GLN A 83 0.81 -10.12 -10.48
C GLN A 83 0.24 -11.54 -10.54
N THR A 84 0.53 -12.29 -11.61
CA THR A 84 0.09 -13.70 -11.73
C THR A 84 0.65 -14.55 -10.60
N ALA A 85 1.95 -14.41 -10.31
CA ALA A 85 2.59 -15.14 -9.22
C ALA A 85 2.02 -14.76 -7.85
N ALA A 86 1.78 -13.46 -7.60
CA ALA A 86 1.13 -13.00 -6.37
C ALA A 86 -0.28 -13.59 -6.22
N ARG A 87 -1.09 -13.59 -7.29
CA ARG A 87 -2.45 -14.17 -7.31
C ARG A 87 -2.44 -15.66 -7.04
N ASP A 88 -1.58 -16.40 -7.73
CA ASP A 88 -1.48 -17.85 -7.54
C ASP A 88 -1.04 -18.21 -6.12
N TYR A 89 -0.16 -17.41 -5.51
CA TYR A 89 0.22 -17.58 -4.11
C TYR A 89 -0.95 -17.30 -3.15
N VAL A 90 -1.67 -16.19 -3.32
CA VAL A 90 -2.80 -15.84 -2.42
C VAL A 90 -4.04 -16.71 -2.61
N ASP A 91 -4.19 -17.34 -3.78
CA ASP A 91 -5.24 -18.33 -4.05
C ASP A 91 -4.89 -19.74 -3.55
N GLY A 92 -3.65 -19.94 -3.08
CA GLY A 92 -3.15 -21.22 -2.58
C GLY A 92 -2.76 -22.21 -3.69
N LYS A 93 -2.60 -21.76 -4.93
CA LYS A 93 -2.15 -22.61 -6.06
C LYS A 93 -0.65 -22.92 -5.99
N THR A 94 0.11 -22.06 -5.32
CA THR A 94 1.52 -22.28 -5.00
C THR A 94 1.81 -21.90 -3.54
N THR A 95 2.86 -22.49 -2.97
CA THR A 95 3.45 -22.09 -1.68
C THR A 95 4.70 -21.24 -1.85
N GLU A 96 5.18 -21.07 -3.09
CA GLU A 96 6.41 -20.35 -3.40
C GLU A 96 6.08 -18.93 -3.87
N LEU A 97 6.86 -17.96 -3.40
CA LEU A 97 6.87 -16.60 -3.93
C LEU A 97 8.19 -16.37 -4.67
N PRO A 98 8.16 -15.72 -5.86
CA PRO A 98 9.39 -15.27 -6.49
C PRO A 98 10.10 -14.28 -5.58
N SER A 99 11.44 -14.25 -5.65
CA SER A 99 12.25 -13.38 -4.78
C SER A 99 11.93 -11.90 -4.92
N ALA A 100 11.44 -11.49 -6.09
CA ALA A 100 10.96 -10.13 -6.32
C ALA A 100 9.79 -9.72 -5.42
N LEU A 101 8.97 -10.67 -4.97
CA LEU A 101 7.83 -10.42 -4.08
C LEU A 101 8.16 -10.56 -2.58
N CYS A 102 9.44 -10.80 -2.22
CA CYS A 102 9.83 -10.98 -0.82
C CYS A 102 9.46 -9.79 0.08
N LEU A 103 9.59 -8.57 -0.45
CA LEU A 103 9.23 -7.35 0.28
C LEU A 103 7.75 -7.29 0.66
N ARG A 104 6.89 -8.01 -0.08
CA ARG A 104 5.44 -8.07 0.12
C ARG A 104 4.95 -9.41 0.66
N ALA A 105 5.83 -10.36 0.92
CA ALA A 105 5.47 -11.72 1.30
C ALA A 105 4.53 -11.79 2.50
N ASP A 106 4.79 -10.96 3.51
CA ASP A 106 3.98 -10.88 4.72
C ASP A 106 2.57 -10.33 4.48
N VAL A 107 2.44 -9.35 3.58
CA VAL A 107 1.17 -8.79 3.14
C VAL A 107 0.40 -9.82 2.32
N LEU A 108 1.06 -10.47 1.36
CA LEU A 108 0.47 -11.52 0.53
C LEU A 108 0.01 -12.71 1.39
N ASN A 109 0.80 -13.14 2.37
CA ASN A 109 0.42 -14.19 3.31
C ASN A 109 -0.78 -13.79 4.19
N THR A 110 -0.91 -12.50 4.53
CA THR A 110 -2.09 -11.98 5.23
C THR A 110 -3.34 -12.10 4.35
N VAL A 111 -3.25 -11.71 3.07
CA VAL A 111 -4.35 -11.87 2.12
C VAL A 111 -4.68 -13.35 1.87
N ARG A 112 -3.66 -14.22 1.76
CA ARG A 112 -3.82 -15.67 1.62
C ARG A 112 -4.62 -16.27 2.77
N ARG A 113 -4.20 -16.01 4.02
CA ARG A 113 -4.92 -16.49 5.22
C ARG A 113 -6.36 -15.99 5.27
N PHE A 114 -6.60 -14.76 4.83
CA PHE A 114 -7.96 -14.23 4.70
C PHE A 114 -8.75 -15.00 3.63
N ASN A 115 -8.18 -15.22 2.45
CA ASN A 115 -8.79 -15.97 1.34
C ASN A 115 -9.11 -17.42 1.69
N ASP A 116 -8.30 -18.05 2.55
CA ASP A 116 -8.55 -19.39 3.08
C ASP A 116 -9.75 -19.44 4.05
N SER A 117 -10.10 -18.29 4.65
CA SER A 117 -11.22 -18.16 5.59
C SER A 117 -12.57 -17.81 4.94
N VAL A 118 -12.59 -17.53 3.62
CA VAL A 118 -13.79 -17.10 2.90
C VAL A 118 -14.08 -17.96 1.67
N PRO A 119 -15.35 -18.06 1.22
CA PRO A 119 -15.70 -18.77 -0.01
C PRO A 119 -15.00 -18.21 -1.25
N ALA A 120 -14.78 -19.05 -2.26
CA ALA A 120 -14.06 -18.68 -3.49
C ALA A 120 -14.62 -17.43 -4.20
N ASN A 121 -15.95 -17.24 -4.21
CA ASN A 121 -16.60 -16.08 -4.80
C ASN A 121 -16.52 -14.79 -3.94
N GLN A 122 -15.94 -14.87 -2.75
CA GLN A 122 -15.72 -13.74 -1.82
C GLN A 122 -14.23 -13.45 -1.62
N ARG A 123 -13.34 -14.26 -2.18
CA ARG A 123 -11.89 -14.04 -2.09
C ARG A 123 -11.48 -12.67 -2.64
N ILE A 124 -10.42 -12.17 -2.03
CA ILE A 124 -9.69 -10.98 -2.42
C ILE A 124 -8.83 -11.30 -3.64
N LEU A 125 -8.94 -10.44 -4.64
CA LEU A 125 -8.08 -10.37 -5.80
C LEU A 125 -6.98 -9.35 -5.53
N VAL A 126 -5.72 -9.80 -5.64
CA VAL A 126 -4.55 -8.92 -5.54
C VAL A 126 -4.24 -8.33 -6.91
N HIS A 127 -3.93 -7.03 -6.91
CA HIS A 127 -3.48 -6.27 -8.06
C HIS A 127 -2.14 -5.64 -7.72
N LEU A 128 -1.14 -5.85 -8.56
CA LEU A 128 0.15 -5.18 -8.43
C LEU A 128 0.17 -4.08 -9.48
N ILE A 129 0.45 -2.84 -9.09
CA ILE A 129 0.18 -1.69 -9.96
C ILE A 129 1.40 -0.81 -10.23
N ASP A 130 2.54 -1.14 -9.66
CA ASP A 130 3.79 -0.42 -9.92
C ASP A 130 4.38 -0.78 -11.28
N ILE A 131 5.26 0.09 -11.76
CA ILE A 131 5.78 0.04 -13.14
C ILE A 131 7.30 0.11 -13.23
N ASP A 132 8.01 0.15 -12.11
CA ASP A 132 9.45 0.40 -12.04
C ASP A 132 10.32 -0.86 -12.12
N SER A 133 9.77 -1.87 -12.80
CA SER A 133 10.38 -3.18 -12.98
C SER A 133 11.71 -3.12 -13.75
N PRO A 134 12.69 -3.98 -13.42
CA PRO A 134 13.92 -4.11 -14.20
C PRO A 134 13.65 -4.65 -15.61
N LEU A 135 14.52 -4.34 -16.59
CA LEU A 135 14.34 -4.74 -18.00
C LEU A 135 14.11 -6.24 -18.18
N ARG A 136 14.81 -7.08 -17.42
CA ARG A 136 14.60 -8.53 -17.41
C ARG A 136 13.15 -8.92 -17.11
N ALA A 137 12.52 -8.22 -16.18
CA ALA A 137 11.14 -8.46 -15.77
C ALA A 137 10.17 -7.89 -16.81
N ILE A 138 10.42 -6.68 -17.34
CA ILE A 138 9.64 -6.12 -18.45
C ILE A 138 9.63 -7.07 -19.65
N ARG A 139 10.80 -7.64 -20.00
CA ARG A 139 10.95 -8.63 -21.07
C ARG A 139 10.14 -9.89 -20.80
N GLN A 140 10.15 -10.40 -19.57
CA GLN A 140 9.33 -11.55 -19.17
C GLN A 140 7.83 -11.21 -19.29
N HIS A 141 7.41 -10.02 -18.83
CA HIS A 141 6.02 -9.59 -18.91
C HIS A 141 5.54 -9.52 -20.36
N LEU A 142 6.37 -8.99 -21.27
CA LEU A 142 6.10 -9.00 -22.71
C LEU A 142 5.93 -10.41 -23.26
N ALA A 143 6.77 -11.36 -22.83
CA ALA A 143 6.67 -12.75 -23.26
C ALA A 143 5.38 -13.42 -22.78
N ASP A 144 5.01 -13.20 -21.51
CA ASP A 144 3.79 -13.75 -20.92
C ASP A 144 2.53 -13.20 -21.62
N VAL A 145 2.49 -11.89 -21.86
CA VAL A 145 1.38 -11.26 -22.59
C VAL A 145 1.32 -11.76 -24.03
N LYS A 146 2.46 -11.85 -24.73
CA LYS A 146 2.56 -12.40 -26.09
C LYS A 146 1.95 -13.81 -26.15
N ASP A 147 2.31 -14.67 -25.21
CA ASP A 147 1.84 -16.05 -25.17
C ASP A 147 0.34 -16.13 -24.87
N SER A 148 -0.17 -15.30 -23.95
CA SER A 148 -1.61 -15.20 -23.65
C SER A 148 -2.44 -14.74 -24.86
N LEU A 149 -1.87 -13.86 -25.69
CA LEU A 149 -2.49 -13.34 -26.91
C LEU A 149 -2.42 -14.33 -28.09
N GLY A 150 -1.60 -15.37 -27.99
CA GLY A 150 -1.26 -16.22 -29.13
C GLY A 150 -0.50 -15.47 -30.23
N ALA A 151 0.27 -14.45 -29.87
CA ALA A 151 1.00 -13.57 -30.78
C ALA A 151 2.30 -14.23 -31.30
N GLY A 152 2.18 -15.41 -31.92
CA GLY A 152 3.30 -16.28 -32.30
C GLY A 152 4.28 -15.68 -33.32
N THR A 153 3.89 -14.62 -34.04
CA THR A 153 4.75 -13.92 -35.00
C THR A 153 5.60 -12.82 -34.37
N VAL A 154 5.27 -12.37 -33.14
CA VAL A 154 6.02 -11.33 -32.43
C VAL A 154 7.23 -11.97 -31.77
N VAL A 155 8.43 -11.46 -32.06
CA VAL A 155 9.67 -11.93 -31.45
C VAL A 155 10.03 -11.00 -30.29
N ILE A 156 10.19 -11.56 -29.09
CA ILE A 156 10.66 -10.80 -27.92
C ILE A 156 12.19 -10.77 -27.95
N PRO A 157 12.81 -9.59 -28.12
CA PRO A 157 14.26 -9.48 -28.27
C PRO A 157 14.95 -9.55 -26.89
N ASP A 158 16.26 -9.28 -26.85
CA ASP A 158 17.00 -9.13 -25.58
C ASP A 158 16.57 -7.88 -24.79
N GLU A 159 17.07 -7.75 -23.56
CA GLU A 159 16.67 -6.69 -22.62
C GLU A 159 16.97 -5.27 -23.13
N GLN A 160 18.12 -5.05 -23.76
CA GLN A 160 18.48 -3.74 -24.29
C GLN A 160 17.60 -3.38 -25.49
N SER A 161 17.37 -4.34 -26.38
CA SER A 161 16.47 -4.17 -27.51
C SER A 161 15.01 -3.94 -27.06
N VAL A 162 14.56 -4.54 -25.94
CA VAL A 162 13.24 -4.23 -25.34
C VAL A 162 13.19 -2.76 -24.92
N ARG A 163 14.26 -2.23 -24.32
CA ARG A 163 14.33 -0.80 -23.97
C ARG A 163 14.18 0.07 -25.22
N GLU A 164 14.74 -0.30 -26.36
CA GLU A 164 14.78 0.53 -27.57
C GLU A 164 13.54 0.38 -28.47
N MET A 165 13.02 -0.83 -28.61
CA MET A 165 11.98 -1.20 -29.58
C MET A 165 10.67 -1.68 -28.92
N GLY A 166 10.59 -1.72 -27.59
CA GLY A 166 9.45 -2.31 -26.89
C GLY A 166 8.08 -1.68 -27.20
N TYR A 167 8.05 -0.40 -27.60
CA TYR A 167 6.81 0.24 -28.04
C TYR A 167 6.26 -0.38 -29.33
N GLU A 168 7.13 -0.71 -30.29
CA GLU A 168 6.73 -1.35 -31.55
C GLU A 168 6.21 -2.77 -31.30
N LEU A 169 6.79 -3.50 -30.34
CA LEU A 169 6.30 -4.82 -29.92
C LEU A 169 4.89 -4.72 -29.33
N ILE A 170 4.66 -3.72 -28.47
CA ILE A 170 3.34 -3.45 -27.89
C ILE A 170 2.33 -3.11 -28.99
N ASP A 171 2.71 -2.25 -29.94
CA ASP A 171 1.83 -1.84 -31.03
C ASP A 171 1.50 -3.00 -31.98
N GLN A 172 2.41 -3.97 -32.15
CA GLN A 172 2.12 -5.23 -32.87
C GLN A 172 1.17 -6.16 -32.11
N MET A 173 1.27 -6.21 -30.77
CA MET A 173 0.42 -7.06 -29.94
C MET A 173 -0.98 -6.48 -29.69
N ARG A 174 -1.11 -5.15 -29.65
CA ARG A 174 -2.36 -4.44 -29.31
C ARG A 174 -3.58 -4.84 -30.16
N PRO A 175 -3.50 -5.03 -31.49
CA PRO A 175 -4.63 -5.50 -32.29
C PRO A 175 -5.14 -6.89 -31.92
N LEU A 176 -4.34 -7.69 -31.19
CA LEU A 176 -4.71 -9.04 -30.75
C LEU A 176 -5.43 -9.03 -29.40
N ALA A 177 -5.38 -7.93 -28.65
CA ALA A 177 -6.05 -7.78 -27.37
C ALA A 177 -7.57 -7.85 -27.52
N ARG A 178 -8.20 -8.74 -26.76
CA ARG A 178 -9.64 -9.04 -26.88
C ARG A 178 -10.52 -8.27 -25.90
N ASP A 179 -9.91 -7.67 -24.89
CA ASP A 179 -10.63 -6.95 -23.84
C ASP A 179 -9.83 -5.74 -23.33
N SER A 180 -10.46 -4.96 -22.46
CA SER A 180 -9.86 -3.77 -21.88
C SER A 180 -8.77 -4.08 -20.84
N ALA A 181 -8.78 -5.26 -20.24
CA ALA A 181 -7.77 -5.63 -19.24
C ALA A 181 -6.43 -5.91 -19.91
N THR A 182 -6.41 -6.67 -21.02
CA THR A 182 -5.18 -6.91 -21.79
C THR A 182 -4.64 -5.62 -22.40
N ASN A 183 -5.52 -4.72 -22.87
CA ASN A 183 -5.08 -3.40 -23.34
C ASN A 183 -4.45 -2.56 -22.22
N ALA A 184 -5.04 -2.57 -21.02
CA ALA A 184 -4.47 -1.89 -19.87
C ALA A 184 -3.11 -2.47 -19.47
N GLU A 185 -2.95 -3.79 -19.52
CA GLU A 185 -1.67 -4.47 -19.25
C GLU A 185 -0.58 -4.06 -20.25
N LEU A 186 -0.90 -3.99 -21.55
CA LEU A 186 0.00 -3.47 -22.57
C LEU A 186 0.37 -1.98 -22.34
N ASP A 187 -0.58 -1.17 -21.86
CA ASP A 187 -0.31 0.23 -21.48
C ASP A 187 0.61 0.32 -20.25
N THR A 188 0.49 -0.60 -19.30
CA THR A 188 1.38 -0.68 -18.14
C THR A 188 2.79 -1.06 -18.57
N ILE A 189 2.97 -2.09 -19.40
CA ILE A 189 4.28 -2.46 -19.94
C ILE A 189 4.91 -1.30 -20.70
N ARG A 190 4.12 -0.55 -21.49
CA ARG A 190 4.59 0.66 -22.18
C ARG A 190 5.17 1.67 -21.19
N SER A 191 4.46 1.92 -20.09
CA SER A 191 4.92 2.84 -19.05
C SER A 191 6.14 2.32 -18.29
N SER A 192 6.29 1.01 -18.08
CA SER A 192 7.51 0.44 -17.51
C SER A 192 8.72 0.65 -18.40
N ILE A 193 8.57 0.48 -19.71
CA ILE A 193 9.64 0.78 -20.69
C ILE A 193 9.99 2.27 -20.65
N GLU A 194 8.99 3.16 -20.54
CA GLU A 194 9.19 4.60 -20.42
C GLU A 194 9.99 4.96 -19.16
N ALA A 195 9.58 4.45 -18.00
CA ALA A 195 10.27 4.65 -16.72
C ALA A 195 11.73 4.16 -16.79
N ASN A 196 11.96 2.99 -17.40
CA ASN A 196 13.32 2.48 -17.59
C ASN A 196 14.16 3.37 -18.53
N ARG A 197 13.57 3.92 -19.60
CA ARG A 197 14.25 4.87 -20.48
C ARG A 197 14.69 6.14 -19.75
N GLU A 198 13.87 6.61 -18.81
CA GLU A 198 14.16 7.73 -17.91
C GLU A 198 15.17 7.39 -16.80
N GLY A 199 15.61 6.13 -16.72
CA GLY A 199 16.63 5.66 -15.78
C GLY A 199 16.08 5.25 -14.41
N VAL A 200 14.76 5.07 -14.29
CA VAL A 200 14.11 4.59 -13.07
C VAL A 200 14.06 3.06 -13.08
N GLU A 201 14.58 2.46 -12.02
CA GLU A 201 14.53 1.01 -11.79
C GLU A 201 14.52 0.78 -10.29
N ILE A 202 13.58 -0.01 -9.79
CA ILE A 202 13.51 -0.36 -8.37
C ILE A 202 13.78 -1.86 -8.21
N GLY A 203 14.93 -2.21 -7.64
CA GLY A 203 15.25 -3.60 -7.32
C GLY A 203 14.78 -4.04 -5.93
N ILE A 204 15.20 -5.22 -5.46
CA ILE A 204 14.83 -5.75 -4.13
C ILE A 204 15.68 -5.11 -3.02
N SER A 205 16.92 -4.74 -3.34
CA SER A 205 17.82 -4.01 -2.44
C SER A 205 17.90 -2.53 -2.82
N LEU A 206 18.36 -1.68 -1.89
CA LEU A 206 18.65 -0.28 -2.22
C LEU A 206 19.75 -0.13 -3.27
N SER A 207 20.77 -1.01 -3.25
CA SER A 207 21.86 -0.96 -4.24
C SER A 207 21.41 -1.25 -5.66
N ASP A 208 20.26 -1.90 -5.81
CA ASP A 208 19.66 -2.20 -7.12
C ASP A 208 18.72 -1.09 -7.60
N THR A 209 18.49 -0.05 -6.80
CA THR A 209 17.59 1.06 -7.13
C THR A 209 18.34 2.15 -7.89
N LYS A 210 17.79 2.59 -9.02
CA LYS A 210 18.36 3.62 -9.90
C LYS A 210 17.36 4.72 -10.20
N GLY A 211 17.89 5.93 -10.42
CA GLY A 211 17.12 7.10 -10.83
C GLY A 211 16.28 7.72 -9.70
N ASN A 212 15.53 8.75 -10.06
CA ASN A 212 14.58 9.38 -9.16
C ASN A 212 13.25 8.63 -9.22
N VAL A 213 12.83 8.04 -8.10
CA VAL A 213 11.57 7.28 -8.01
C VAL A 213 10.33 8.19 -7.98
N LEU A 214 10.51 9.49 -7.73
CA LEU A 214 9.45 10.49 -7.68
C LEU A 214 9.26 11.18 -9.04
N VAL A 215 8.94 10.38 -10.07
CA VAL A 215 8.66 10.89 -11.42
C VAL A 215 7.15 10.95 -11.70
N GLU A 216 6.73 12.05 -12.34
CA GLU A 216 5.33 12.33 -12.72
C GLU A 216 4.73 11.20 -13.56
N ALA A 217 5.51 10.63 -14.48
CA ALA A 217 5.07 9.55 -15.36
C ALA A 217 4.71 8.26 -14.59
N ARG A 218 5.49 7.93 -13.55
CA ARG A 218 5.25 6.78 -12.67
C ARG A 218 3.94 6.92 -11.91
N GLU A 219 3.75 8.02 -11.20
CA GLU A 219 2.50 8.24 -10.46
C GLU A 219 1.26 8.27 -11.37
N LYS A 220 1.41 8.82 -12.58
CA LYS A 220 0.33 8.81 -13.58
C LYS A 220 -0.01 7.39 -14.03
N ALA A 221 0.99 6.53 -14.25
CA ALA A 221 0.79 5.14 -14.62
C ALA A 221 0.16 4.33 -13.48
N ILE A 222 0.63 4.49 -12.24
CA ILE A 222 0.05 3.88 -11.04
C ILE A 222 -1.42 4.30 -10.90
N ALA A 223 -1.73 5.59 -11.04
CA ALA A 223 -3.11 6.07 -10.98
C ALA A 223 -4.00 5.47 -12.08
N ARG A 224 -3.51 5.37 -13.31
CA ARG A 224 -4.22 4.71 -14.41
C ARG A 224 -4.48 3.23 -14.09
N ASN A 225 -3.49 2.52 -13.57
CA ASN A 225 -3.61 1.11 -13.20
C ASN A 225 -4.68 0.94 -12.10
N MET A 226 -4.68 1.80 -11.09
CA MET A 226 -5.70 1.80 -10.02
C MET A 226 -7.11 2.12 -10.54
N LEU A 227 -7.24 3.05 -11.49
CA LEU A 227 -8.53 3.32 -12.15
C LEU A 227 -9.05 2.11 -12.93
N THR A 228 -8.15 1.34 -13.57
CA THR A 228 -8.51 0.08 -14.23
C THR A 228 -9.00 -0.96 -13.22
N VAL A 229 -8.33 -1.11 -12.07
CA VAL A 229 -8.78 -1.99 -10.98
C VAL A 229 -10.18 -1.58 -10.52
N LEU A 230 -10.40 -0.30 -10.25
CA LEU A 230 -11.70 0.21 -9.80
C LEU A 230 -12.80 -0.02 -10.83
N LYS A 231 -12.53 0.25 -12.11
CA LYS A 231 -13.48 0.06 -13.22
C LYS A 231 -13.90 -1.40 -13.38
N ASN A 232 -12.98 -2.33 -13.15
CA ASN A 232 -13.23 -3.77 -13.29
C ASN A 232 -13.71 -4.43 -11.98
N SER A 233 -13.71 -3.69 -10.86
CA SER A 233 -14.19 -4.18 -9.58
C SER A 233 -15.69 -4.45 -9.63
N ALA A 234 -16.09 -5.66 -9.26
CA ALA A 234 -17.50 -6.05 -9.18
C ALA A 234 -18.31 -5.23 -8.15
N ARG A 235 -17.63 -4.54 -7.22
CA ARG A 235 -18.25 -3.72 -6.18
C ARG A 235 -17.97 -2.23 -6.35
N GLY A 236 -17.14 -1.84 -7.32
CA GLY A 236 -16.67 -0.46 -7.48
C GLY A 236 -15.94 0.05 -6.24
N VAL A 237 -15.25 -0.85 -5.53
CA VAL A 237 -14.51 -0.55 -4.29
C VAL A 237 -13.18 -1.29 -4.30
N ALA A 238 -12.09 -0.58 -4.01
CA ALA A 238 -10.75 -1.14 -3.88
C ALA A 238 -10.02 -0.62 -2.63
N LEU A 239 -9.08 -1.41 -2.13
CA LEU A 239 -8.16 -1.05 -1.05
C LEU A 239 -6.75 -0.94 -1.65
N GLY A 240 -6.07 0.15 -1.36
CA GLY A 240 -4.70 0.39 -1.76
C GLY A 240 -3.74 0.36 -0.58
N PHE A 241 -2.57 -0.24 -0.74
CA PHE A 241 -1.50 -0.26 0.26
C PHE A 241 -0.19 0.24 -0.36
N TYR A 242 0.22 1.46 0.01
CA TYR A 242 1.33 2.22 -0.58
C TYR A 242 2.16 2.89 0.49
N GLY A 243 3.37 3.32 0.17
CA GLY A 243 4.14 4.27 0.95
C GLY A 243 3.34 5.57 1.16
N GLY A 244 3.50 6.19 2.33
CA GLY A 244 2.71 7.35 2.75
C GLY A 244 2.70 8.54 1.78
N ILE A 245 3.72 8.69 0.92
CA ILE A 245 3.78 9.77 -0.06
C ILE A 245 2.71 9.66 -1.15
N HIS A 246 2.32 8.44 -1.55
CA HIS A 246 1.35 8.18 -2.61
C HIS A 246 -0.09 8.49 -2.19
N VAL A 247 -0.39 8.43 -0.88
CA VAL A 247 -1.77 8.57 -0.40
C VAL A 247 -2.14 10.01 -0.03
N ARG A 248 -1.19 10.94 -0.06
CA ARG A 248 -1.41 12.37 0.27
C ARG A 248 -2.47 13.02 -0.63
N LYS A 249 -3.43 13.77 -0.09
CA LYS A 249 -4.49 14.46 -0.88
C LYS A 249 -4.09 15.88 -1.31
N ARG A 250 -2.85 16.28 -1.06
CA ARG A 250 -2.27 17.56 -1.47
C ARG A 250 -0.95 17.34 -2.21
N PRO A 251 -0.70 18.11 -3.28
CA PRO A 251 0.61 18.13 -3.91
C PRO A 251 1.71 18.48 -2.92
N LEU A 252 2.91 17.99 -3.19
CA LEU A 252 4.09 18.26 -2.38
C LEU A 252 5.16 18.90 -3.27
N SER A 253 5.58 20.11 -2.93
CA SER A 253 6.72 20.74 -3.61
C SER A 253 8.02 20.18 -3.02
N LEU A 254 8.81 19.52 -3.86
CA LEU A 254 10.07 18.88 -3.50
C LEU A 254 11.23 19.52 -4.27
N PRO A 255 12.42 19.66 -3.67
CA PRO A 255 13.59 20.08 -4.42
C PRO A 255 14.11 18.92 -5.29
N PHE A 256 14.44 19.22 -6.54
CA PHE A 256 15.36 18.41 -7.35
C PHE A 256 16.80 18.55 -6.84
N GLU A 257 17.68 17.65 -7.27
CA GLU A 257 19.12 17.71 -6.96
C GLU A 257 19.77 19.03 -7.40
N ASN A 258 19.24 19.66 -8.45
CA ASN A 258 19.71 20.96 -8.95
C ASN A 258 19.09 22.17 -8.20
N GLY A 259 18.32 21.94 -7.14
CA GLY A 259 17.65 22.98 -6.35
C GLY A 259 16.37 23.55 -6.95
N GLN A 260 15.93 23.12 -8.14
CA GLN A 260 14.63 23.49 -8.69
C GLN A 260 13.52 22.78 -7.94
N MET A 261 12.44 23.48 -7.61
CA MET A 261 11.26 22.86 -7.00
C MET A 261 10.42 22.17 -8.07
N PHE A 262 9.92 20.98 -7.75
CA PHE A 262 8.92 20.28 -8.55
C PHE A 262 7.71 19.93 -7.70
N ASP A 263 6.52 20.07 -8.30
CA ASP A 263 5.27 19.75 -7.64
C ASP A 263 4.92 18.29 -7.90
N TYR A 264 5.13 17.45 -6.89
CA TYR A 264 4.75 16.05 -6.92
C TYR A 264 3.24 15.90 -6.71
N LYS A 265 2.56 15.29 -7.68
CA LYS A 265 1.16 14.84 -7.55
C LYS A 265 1.12 13.34 -7.27
N SER A 266 0.69 13.02 -6.05
CA SER A 266 0.50 11.66 -5.56
C SER A 266 -0.64 10.91 -6.28
N LEU A 267 -0.66 9.59 -6.13
CA LEU A 267 -1.78 8.73 -6.51
C LEU A 267 -3.14 9.28 -6.02
N ALA A 268 -3.27 9.64 -4.75
CA ALA A 268 -4.55 10.10 -4.20
C ALA A 268 -5.03 11.41 -4.86
N VAL A 269 -4.15 12.38 -5.10
CA VAL A 269 -4.50 13.61 -5.83
C VAL A 269 -5.03 13.29 -7.21
N ARG A 270 -4.36 12.41 -7.96
CA ARG A 270 -4.78 12.05 -9.33
C ARG A 270 -6.11 11.33 -9.37
N LEU A 271 -6.35 10.42 -8.44
CA LEU A 271 -7.63 9.72 -8.33
C LEU A 271 -8.77 10.71 -8.04
N MET A 272 -8.54 11.68 -7.15
CA MET A 272 -9.52 12.75 -6.88
C MET A 272 -9.76 13.65 -8.09
N GLU A 273 -8.70 14.04 -8.82
CA GLU A 273 -8.81 14.80 -10.08
C GLU A 273 -9.61 14.01 -11.15
N ALA A 274 -9.54 12.68 -11.13
CA ALA A 274 -10.33 11.79 -11.97
C ALA A 274 -11.78 11.57 -11.45
N GLY A 275 -12.20 12.28 -10.39
CA GLY A 275 -13.55 12.19 -9.83
C GLY A 275 -13.80 10.98 -8.94
N VAL A 276 -12.75 10.28 -8.50
CA VAL A 276 -12.88 9.14 -7.59
C VAL A 276 -12.92 9.62 -6.14
N SER A 277 -13.88 9.10 -5.38
CA SER A 277 -13.92 9.30 -3.92
C SER A 277 -12.86 8.45 -3.22
N VAL A 278 -11.89 9.10 -2.60
CA VAL A 278 -10.75 8.47 -1.92
C VAL A 278 -10.80 8.74 -0.42
N ALA A 279 -10.74 7.69 0.38
CA ALA A 279 -10.36 7.76 1.79
C ALA A 279 -8.85 7.61 1.90
N SER A 280 -8.17 8.63 2.41
CA SER A 280 -6.72 8.61 2.60
C SER A 280 -6.35 8.44 4.08
N ILE A 281 -5.56 7.41 4.38
CA ILE A 281 -5.18 7.00 5.74
C ILE A 281 -3.65 7.03 5.82
N SER A 282 -3.07 7.85 6.69
CA SER A 282 -1.62 7.76 6.99
C SER A 282 -1.38 6.91 8.23
N CYS A 283 -0.44 5.96 8.16
CA CYS A 283 0.08 5.23 9.31
C CYS A 283 1.38 5.89 9.77
N GLU A 284 1.35 6.46 10.97
CA GLU A 284 2.45 7.23 11.56
C GLU A 284 2.99 6.50 12.78
N ALA A 285 4.23 6.00 12.72
CA ALA A 285 4.87 5.39 13.87
C ALA A 285 5.47 6.48 14.78
N LEU A 286 5.17 6.41 16.08
CA LEU A 286 5.62 7.37 17.09
C LEU A 286 6.92 6.98 17.78
N SER A 287 7.33 5.72 17.64
CA SER A 287 8.60 5.16 18.10
C SER A 287 8.90 3.83 17.40
N GLY A 288 10.07 3.26 17.70
CA GLY A 288 10.46 1.94 17.22
C GLY A 288 11.33 1.96 15.96
N SER A 289 11.21 0.92 15.15
CA SER A 289 12.06 0.68 13.98
C SER A 289 11.36 -0.10 12.87
N THR A 290 11.91 -0.01 11.67
CA THR A 290 11.43 -0.73 10.49
C THR A 290 12.55 -1.55 9.85
N SER A 291 12.19 -2.64 9.14
CA SER A 291 13.08 -3.34 8.21
C SER A 291 12.51 -3.32 6.79
N TRP A 292 13.24 -2.73 5.86
CA TRP A 292 12.87 -2.70 4.45
C TRP A 292 14.12 -2.81 3.57
N ARG A 293 14.07 -3.66 2.53
CA ARG A 293 15.17 -3.84 1.56
C ARG A 293 16.52 -4.16 2.22
N GLY A 294 16.48 -5.03 3.25
CA GLY A 294 17.66 -5.45 4.01
C GLY A 294 18.22 -4.40 4.97
N MET A 295 17.55 -3.26 5.15
CA MET A 295 17.98 -2.23 6.09
C MET A 295 17.05 -2.14 7.28
N ASN A 296 17.65 -2.10 8.47
CA ASN A 296 16.95 -1.73 9.68
C ASN A 296 17.18 -0.25 9.97
N ARG A 297 16.10 0.52 10.18
CA ARG A 297 16.19 1.95 10.45
C ARG A 297 15.30 2.33 11.65
N PRO A 298 15.76 3.21 12.56
CA PRO A 298 14.87 3.83 13.52
C PRO A 298 13.83 4.69 12.80
N LEU A 299 12.61 4.77 13.34
CA LEU A 299 11.53 5.55 12.75
C LEU A 299 11.60 7.01 13.24
N PRO A 300 11.71 8.00 12.33
CA PRO A 300 12.24 9.32 12.68
C PRO A 300 11.28 10.38 13.26
N PRO A 301 9.95 10.22 13.34
CA PRO A 301 9.17 11.15 14.15
C PRO A 301 8.80 10.55 15.52
N GLN A 302 9.12 11.27 16.58
CA GLN A 302 8.70 10.95 17.94
C GLN A 302 7.30 11.51 18.22
N ALA A 303 6.63 10.96 19.24
CA ALA A 303 5.31 11.44 19.69
C ALA A 303 5.23 12.97 19.89
N GLY A 304 6.27 13.59 20.46
CA GLY A 304 6.32 15.04 20.69
C GLY A 304 6.34 15.90 19.41
N ASN A 305 6.60 15.29 18.24
CA ASN A 305 6.57 15.98 16.95
C ASN A 305 5.16 16.15 16.37
N TYR A 306 4.14 15.50 16.96
CA TYR A 306 2.77 15.58 16.49
C TYR A 306 1.90 16.36 17.48
N ARG A 307 1.16 17.34 16.97
CA ARG A 307 0.12 18.06 17.70
C ARG A 307 -1.23 17.62 17.20
N VAL A 308 -2.10 17.15 18.09
CA VAL A 308 -3.47 16.75 17.74
C VAL A 308 -4.44 17.93 17.86
N SER A 309 -4.13 18.87 18.74
CA SER A 309 -4.85 20.15 18.87
C SER A 309 -3.88 21.28 19.19
N GLN A 310 -4.37 22.51 19.32
CA GLN A 310 -3.55 23.68 19.67
C GLN A 310 -2.81 23.52 21.01
N HIS A 311 -3.33 22.70 21.92
CA HIS A 311 -2.82 22.55 23.29
C HIS A 311 -2.51 21.12 23.69
N LEU A 312 -2.49 20.18 22.73
CA LEU A 312 -2.30 18.76 23.02
C LEU A 312 -1.37 18.12 21.99
N THR A 313 -0.32 17.49 22.48
CA THR A 313 0.64 16.68 21.71
C THR A 313 0.29 15.20 21.78
N MET A 314 0.78 14.40 20.83
CA MET A 314 0.61 12.93 20.90
C MET A 314 1.31 12.31 22.11
N GLU A 315 2.40 12.92 22.60
CA GLU A 315 3.07 12.47 23.83
C GLU A 315 2.15 12.59 25.05
N GLU A 316 1.42 13.70 25.17
CA GLU A 316 0.42 13.91 26.23
C GLU A 316 -0.80 12.99 26.08
N VAL A 317 -1.21 12.68 24.85
CA VAL A 317 -2.27 11.69 24.58
C VAL A 317 -1.84 10.30 25.04
N ILE A 318 -0.63 9.87 24.69
CA ILE A 318 -0.08 8.58 25.13
C ILE A 318 -0.01 8.50 26.66
N ALA A 319 0.39 9.58 27.33
CA ALA A 319 0.46 9.61 28.80
C ALA A 319 -0.91 9.38 29.47
N LYS A 320 -2.02 9.75 28.82
CA LYS A 320 -3.38 9.51 29.33
C LYS A 320 -3.81 8.05 29.21
N VAL A 321 -3.33 7.32 28.20
CA VAL A 321 -3.67 5.91 27.94
C VAL A 321 -2.41 5.12 27.57
N PRO A 322 -1.49 4.89 28.52
CA PRO A 322 -0.18 4.32 28.23
C PRO A 322 -0.26 2.86 27.77
N THR A 323 -1.38 2.17 27.99
CA THR A 323 -1.59 0.78 27.57
C THR A 323 -2.11 0.64 26.14
N ALA A 324 -2.42 1.74 25.45
CA ALA A 324 -2.86 1.73 24.06
C ALA A 324 -1.69 1.38 23.12
N GLU A 325 -1.93 0.56 22.09
CA GLU A 325 -0.97 0.25 21.02
C GLU A 325 -1.11 1.19 19.82
N PHE A 326 -2.32 1.73 19.60
CA PHE A 326 -2.58 2.69 18.53
C PHE A 326 -3.53 3.80 18.95
N PHE A 327 -3.52 4.88 18.15
CA PHE A 327 -4.46 6.00 18.23
C PHE A 327 -4.96 6.34 16.83
N TRP A 328 -6.28 6.31 16.63
CA TRP A 328 -6.95 6.61 15.37
C TRP A 328 -7.66 7.96 15.44
N LEU A 329 -7.41 8.81 14.45
CA LEU A 329 -7.95 10.16 14.36
C LEU A 329 -8.62 10.37 13.00
N GLU A 330 -9.82 10.95 13.02
CA GLU A 330 -10.48 11.48 11.82
C GLU A 330 -10.08 12.95 11.65
N SER A 331 -9.39 13.28 10.57
CA SER A 331 -8.85 14.62 10.33
C SER A 331 -9.91 15.73 10.36
N ALA A 332 -11.13 15.42 9.90
CA ALA A 332 -12.25 16.37 9.94
C ALA A 332 -12.64 16.80 11.37
N LYS A 333 -12.33 15.98 12.39
CA LYS A 333 -12.53 16.31 13.80
C LYS A 333 -11.32 17.04 14.41
N GLN A 334 -10.18 17.04 13.70
CA GLN A 334 -8.87 17.51 14.18
C GLN A 334 -8.24 18.55 13.23
N PRO A 335 -8.84 19.73 13.03
CA PRO A 335 -8.35 20.70 12.04
C PRO A 335 -6.95 21.25 12.34
N ALA A 336 -6.45 21.09 13.57
CA ALA A 336 -5.12 21.51 14.01
C ALA A 336 -4.09 20.36 14.01
N LEU A 337 -4.46 19.17 13.54
CA LEU A 337 -3.56 18.01 13.49
C LEU A 337 -2.35 18.33 12.62
N SER A 338 -1.16 18.37 13.21
CA SER A 338 0.04 18.82 12.53
C SER A 338 1.28 18.05 12.93
N PHE A 339 2.23 18.02 12.00
CA PHE A 339 3.58 17.48 12.18
C PHE A 339 4.59 18.63 12.19
N SER A 340 5.23 18.84 13.34
CA SER A 340 5.99 20.06 13.63
C SER A 340 7.32 20.15 12.89
N VAL A 341 7.95 19.02 12.55
CA VAL A 341 9.29 18.99 11.92
C VAL A 341 9.26 19.63 10.54
N THR A 342 8.22 19.35 9.76
CA THR A 342 8.04 19.91 8.42
C THR A 342 6.96 21.00 8.37
N ASN A 343 6.42 21.39 9.53
CA ASN A 343 5.30 22.33 9.65
C ASN A 343 4.11 21.98 8.72
N GLN A 344 3.75 20.69 8.66
CA GLN A 344 2.66 20.21 7.80
C GLN A 344 1.36 20.05 8.60
N ASN A 345 0.26 20.57 8.06
CA ASN A 345 -1.08 20.27 8.56
C ASN A 345 -1.54 18.92 8.00
N LEU A 346 -1.50 17.87 8.81
CA LEU A 346 -1.87 16.52 8.38
C LEU A 346 -3.38 16.42 8.09
N ALA A 347 -4.21 17.22 8.76
CA ALA A 347 -5.65 17.22 8.49
C ALA A 347 -6.03 17.77 7.11
N GLU A 348 -5.14 18.55 6.48
CA GLU A 348 -5.32 19.00 5.10
C GLU A 348 -4.82 17.98 4.07
N ILE A 349 -4.00 17.02 4.50
CA ILE A 349 -3.29 16.06 3.64
C ILE A 349 -3.97 14.68 3.65
N PHE A 350 -4.52 14.25 4.78
CA PHE A 350 -5.11 12.92 4.96
C PHE A 350 -6.52 13.02 5.56
N ASP A 351 -7.40 12.07 5.27
CA ASP A 351 -8.73 12.00 5.90
C ASP A 351 -8.67 11.37 7.30
N PHE A 352 -7.73 10.43 7.46
CA PHE A 352 -7.51 9.70 8.71
C PHE A 352 -6.02 9.56 8.99
N VAL A 353 -5.67 9.54 10.27
CA VAL A 353 -4.31 9.26 10.73
C VAL A 353 -4.37 8.17 11.80
N LEU A 354 -3.62 7.10 11.56
CA LEU A 354 -3.36 6.04 12.51
C LEU A 354 -1.97 6.24 13.10
N PHE A 355 -1.91 6.66 14.36
CA PHE A 355 -0.66 6.63 15.12
C PHE A 355 -0.43 5.24 15.68
N ILE A 356 0.73 4.67 15.35
CA ILE A 356 1.24 3.42 15.92
C ILE A 356 2.20 3.82 17.03
N LYS A 357 1.93 3.38 18.27
CA LYS A 357 2.71 3.83 19.44
C LYS A 357 4.17 3.40 19.34
N ASP A 358 4.40 2.13 19.06
CA ASP A 358 5.73 1.53 18.90
C ASP A 358 5.67 0.57 17.72
N ALA A 359 6.54 0.80 16.74
CA ALA A 359 6.58 -0.01 15.53
C ALA A 359 7.76 -0.98 15.57
N THR A 360 7.49 -2.23 15.22
CA THR A 360 8.50 -3.28 15.13
C THR A 360 8.83 -3.61 13.67
N PRO A 361 10.06 -4.04 13.38
CA PRO A 361 10.42 -4.45 12.03
C PRO A 361 9.57 -5.62 11.54
N MET A 362 9.07 -5.51 10.31
CA MET A 362 8.38 -6.60 9.62
C MET A 362 9.31 -7.80 9.45
N GLN A 363 8.75 -9.00 9.60
CA GLN A 363 9.51 -10.23 9.45
C GLN A 363 9.85 -10.46 7.97
N ASN A 364 11.11 -10.78 7.69
CA ASN A 364 11.49 -11.25 6.38
C ASN A 364 11.10 -12.73 6.22
N THR A 365 9.91 -12.97 5.66
CA THR A 365 9.36 -14.34 5.49
C THR A 365 9.83 -15.04 4.23
N CYS A 366 10.55 -14.34 3.36
CA CYS A 366 11.20 -14.90 2.20
C CYS A 366 12.69 -14.56 2.28
N ALA A 367 13.44 -15.35 3.05
CA ALA A 367 14.89 -15.23 3.05
C ALA A 367 15.39 -15.20 1.59
N PRO A 368 16.19 -14.21 1.17
CA PRO A 368 16.79 -14.28 -0.15
C PRO A 368 17.63 -15.55 -0.21
N ALA A 369 17.59 -16.26 -1.33
CA ALA A 369 18.68 -17.17 -1.64
C ALA A 369 19.98 -16.38 -1.43
N GLU A 370 20.87 -16.89 -0.59
CA GLU A 370 22.21 -16.32 -0.44
C GLU A 370 22.86 -16.16 -1.83
N PRO A 371 23.70 -15.12 -2.00
CA PRO A 371 24.15 -14.62 -3.31
C PRO A 371 24.71 -15.66 -4.28
#